data_AF-A0A176J6N9-F1
#
_entry.id   AF-A0A176J6N9-F1
#
_cell.length_a   1.000
_cell.length_b   1.000
_cell.length_c   1.000
_cell.angle_alpha   90.00
_cell.angle_beta   90.00
_cell.angle_gamma   90.00
#
_symmetry.space_group_name_H-M   'P 1'
#
loop_
_entity.id
_entity.type
_entity.pdbx_description
1 polymer ?
#
loop_
_entity_poly.entity_id
_entity_poly.type
_entity_poly.pdbx_seq_one_letter_code
_entity_poly.pdbx_strand_id
1 'polypeptide(L)'
;MENILRPIYQERASHPDTLAVIMVEKKDQTSPGTDMFDAALLIIVRTAEIPVHIKHYEFNDQKASMHIVTEKQIGEWLVLGTNRRIIDWILNGKVLFDRNEYLSQMVEKLSTFPFSERKLKIGMEYGKLIRRYFEGKSFFEAKQYLDAYNHIVHALHHLARLEVIDQGFYPEITVWNQVRQIEPQVHKLYQELIDSGEPLNKRLELLFLASDFLIHSKADVGAAHLLSILEEKEFWHFSELLAHPEVAYYAVDLSILLEFLVERQFVGIHLIETKGKGIYHRAYSFKKSY
;
A
#
# COMPACT_ATOMS: atom_id res chain seq x y z
N MET A 1 20.41 -8.06 -24.34
CA MET A 1 20.39 -6.58 -24.39
C MET A 1 21.66 -5.93 -23.81
N GLU A 2 22.33 -6.62 -22.88
CA GLU A 2 23.43 -6.09 -22.07
C GLU A 2 24.56 -5.37 -22.84
N ASN A 3 25.03 -5.90 -23.97
CA ASN A 3 26.12 -5.28 -24.73
C ASN A 3 25.73 -3.91 -25.32
N ILE A 4 24.45 -3.72 -25.69
CA ILE A 4 23.92 -2.47 -26.25
C ILE A 4 23.80 -1.42 -25.14
N LEU A 5 23.34 -1.83 -23.96
CA LEU A 5 23.15 -0.95 -22.81
C LEU A 5 24.42 -0.70 -22.01
N ARG A 6 25.51 -1.45 -22.28
CA ARG A 6 26.78 -1.35 -21.56
C ARG A 6 27.37 0.04 -21.48
N PRO A 7 27.50 0.80 -22.59
CA PRO A 7 28.03 2.16 -22.52
C PRO A 7 27.19 3.06 -21.60
N ILE A 8 25.85 2.90 -21.66
CA ILE A 8 24.89 3.71 -20.90
C ILE A 8 25.01 3.43 -19.40
N TYR A 9 25.00 2.15 -18.99
CA TYR A 9 25.06 1.85 -17.56
C TYR A 9 26.46 2.05 -16.97
N GLN A 10 27.54 1.91 -17.76
CA GLN A 10 28.90 2.17 -17.29
C GLN A 10 29.13 3.65 -17.00
N GLU A 11 28.66 4.55 -17.87
CA GLU A 11 28.67 5.99 -17.62
C GLU A 11 27.96 6.32 -16.30
N ARG A 12 26.78 5.73 -16.09
CA ARG A 12 25.95 5.96 -14.89
C ARG A 12 26.58 5.39 -13.62
N ALA A 13 27.14 4.18 -13.68
CA ALA A 13 27.82 3.54 -12.55
C ALA A 13 29.04 4.34 -12.08
N SER A 14 29.71 5.06 -12.98
CA SER A 14 30.86 5.91 -12.63
C SER A 14 30.48 7.17 -11.86
N HIS A 15 29.20 7.60 -11.90
CA HIS A 15 28.76 8.80 -11.23
C HIS A 15 28.80 8.64 -9.70
N PRO A 16 29.35 9.61 -8.93
CA PRO A 16 29.50 9.51 -7.48
C PRO A 16 28.19 9.24 -6.73
N ASP A 17 27.09 9.83 -7.19
CA ASP A 17 25.77 9.70 -6.56
C ASP A 17 25.03 8.40 -6.90
N THR A 18 25.52 7.60 -7.85
CA THR A 18 24.89 6.32 -8.18
C THR A 18 25.14 5.31 -7.07
N LEU A 19 24.06 4.80 -6.49
CA LEU A 19 24.08 3.76 -5.47
C LEU A 19 24.02 2.37 -6.08
N ALA A 20 23.16 2.18 -7.08
CA ALA A 20 22.98 0.87 -7.70
C ALA A 20 22.50 0.97 -9.15
N VAL A 21 22.82 -0.06 -9.94
CA VAL A 21 22.28 -0.28 -11.29
C VAL A 21 21.80 -1.72 -11.40
N ILE A 22 20.53 -1.87 -11.78
CA ILE A 22 19.87 -3.15 -12.00
C ILE A 22 19.36 -3.21 -13.43
N MET A 23 19.49 -4.37 -14.07
CA MET A 23 18.90 -4.64 -15.37
C MET A 23 17.87 -5.76 -15.27
N VAL A 24 16.74 -5.56 -15.93
CA VAL A 24 15.68 -6.57 -16.06
C VAL A 24 15.43 -6.78 -17.54
N GLU A 25 15.54 -8.02 -17.99
CA GLU A 25 15.18 -8.39 -19.36
C GLU A 25 13.76 -8.96 -19.38
N LYS A 26 13.05 -8.70 -20.47
CA LYS A 26 11.71 -9.22 -20.70
C LYS A 26 11.74 -10.75 -20.70
N LYS A 27 10.98 -11.37 -19.79
CA LYS A 27 10.90 -12.84 -19.69
C LYS A 27 10.12 -13.46 -20.85
N ASP A 28 8.97 -12.86 -21.19
CA ASP A 28 8.05 -13.34 -22.25
C ASP A 28 7.46 -12.18 -23.06
N GLN A 29 7.04 -12.41 -24.31
CA GLN A 29 6.57 -11.37 -25.25
C GLN A 29 5.39 -10.52 -24.74
N THR A 30 4.61 -11.01 -23.79
CA THR A 30 3.44 -10.33 -23.20
C THR A 30 3.68 -9.87 -21.76
N SER A 31 4.89 -10.02 -21.21
CA SER A 31 5.15 -9.69 -19.81
C SER A 31 5.10 -8.17 -19.59
N PRO A 32 4.21 -7.66 -18.72
CA PRO A 32 4.17 -6.25 -18.36
C PRO A 32 5.32 -5.86 -17.40
N GLY A 33 6.15 -6.82 -16.98
CA GLY A 33 7.22 -6.61 -16.01
C GLY A 33 8.23 -5.53 -16.43
N THR A 34 8.35 -5.26 -17.72
CA THR A 34 9.20 -4.22 -18.31
C THR A 34 8.40 -3.18 -19.12
N ASP A 35 7.08 -3.03 -18.89
CA ASP A 35 6.20 -2.18 -19.72
C ASP A 35 6.29 -2.47 -21.22
N MET A 36 6.43 -3.75 -21.59
CA MET A 36 6.58 -4.20 -22.97
C MET A 36 7.89 -3.74 -23.66
N PHE A 37 8.85 -3.20 -22.92
CA PHE A 37 10.24 -3.02 -23.36
C PHE A 37 11.00 -4.34 -23.29
N ASP A 38 12.01 -4.53 -24.13
CA ASP A 38 12.84 -5.74 -24.16
C ASP A 38 13.80 -5.79 -22.97
N ALA A 39 14.19 -4.61 -22.45
CA ALA A 39 14.90 -4.49 -21.19
C ALA A 39 14.55 -3.19 -20.45
N ALA A 40 14.71 -3.21 -19.14
CA ALA A 40 14.65 -2.03 -18.27
C ALA A 40 15.94 -1.92 -17.45
N LEU A 41 16.46 -0.70 -17.34
CA LEU A 41 17.54 -0.33 -16.44
C LEU A 41 16.96 0.49 -15.30
N LEU A 42 17.20 0.08 -14.07
CA LEU A 42 16.94 0.86 -12.88
C LEU A 42 18.26 1.36 -12.31
N ILE A 43 18.39 2.67 -12.18
CA ILE A 43 19.54 3.35 -11.60
C ILE A 43 19.04 4.05 -10.34
N ILE A 44 19.53 3.62 -9.19
CA ILE A 44 19.22 4.26 -7.92
C ILE A 44 20.33 5.25 -7.60
N VAL A 45 19.96 6.51 -7.36
CA VAL A 45 20.89 7.59 -7.02
C VAL A 45 20.57 8.17 -5.65
N ARG A 46 21.58 8.70 -4.95
CA ARG A 46 21.40 9.31 -3.63
C ARG A 46 20.48 10.53 -3.70
N THR A 47 20.76 11.44 -4.63
CA THR A 47 20.00 12.67 -4.85
C THR A 47 19.90 12.98 -6.35
N ALA A 48 18.83 13.68 -6.73
CA ALA A 48 18.63 14.25 -8.05
C ALA A 48 17.62 15.40 -7.95
N GLU A 49 17.66 16.35 -8.89
CA GLU A 49 16.67 17.42 -8.98
C GLU A 49 15.26 16.87 -9.24
N ILE A 50 15.16 15.83 -10.08
CA ILE A 50 13.90 15.15 -10.40
C ILE A 50 13.93 13.77 -9.72
N PRO A 51 12.97 13.45 -8.82
CA PRO A 51 12.95 12.19 -8.08
C PRO A 51 12.88 10.94 -8.95
N VAL A 52 12.20 11.03 -10.10
CA VAL A 52 12.03 9.97 -11.08
C VAL A 52 12.26 10.54 -12.47
N HIS A 53 13.32 10.09 -13.14
CA HIS A 53 13.61 10.49 -14.50
C HIS A 53 13.68 9.25 -15.40
N ILE A 54 12.87 9.23 -16.46
CA ILE A 54 12.73 8.08 -17.35
C ILE A 54 13.20 8.48 -18.75
N LYS A 55 14.01 7.62 -19.37
CA LYS A 55 14.40 7.72 -20.78
C LYS A 55 14.06 6.42 -21.50
N HIS A 56 13.61 6.53 -22.73
CA HIS A 56 13.41 5.38 -23.62
C HIS A 56 14.46 5.40 -24.72
N TYR A 57 14.95 4.21 -25.06
CA TYR A 57 15.90 3.97 -26.12
C TYR A 57 15.33 2.94 -27.08
N GLU A 58 15.68 3.10 -28.35
CA GLU A 58 15.34 2.16 -29.41
C GLU A 58 16.58 1.94 -30.28
N PHE A 59 16.89 0.68 -30.56
CA PHE A 59 18.03 0.30 -31.39
C PHE A 59 17.76 -1.06 -32.05
N ASN A 60 17.86 -1.14 -33.37
CA ASN A 60 17.60 -2.37 -34.15
C ASN A 60 16.27 -3.05 -33.75
N ASP A 61 15.17 -2.28 -33.71
CA ASP A 61 13.82 -2.71 -33.30
C ASP A 61 13.71 -3.25 -31.85
N GLN A 62 14.76 -3.10 -31.04
CA GLN A 62 14.76 -3.41 -29.61
C GLN A 62 14.54 -2.14 -28.81
N LYS A 63 13.68 -2.23 -27.79
CA LYS A 63 13.32 -1.12 -26.91
C LYS A 63 13.88 -1.34 -25.52
N ALA A 64 14.50 -0.30 -24.95
CA ALA A 64 14.90 -0.30 -23.56
C ALA A 64 14.38 0.93 -22.81
N SER A 65 13.98 0.76 -21.56
CA SER A 65 13.68 1.88 -20.66
C SER A 65 14.80 2.04 -19.64
N MET A 66 15.09 3.28 -19.26
CA MET A 66 16.03 3.61 -18.20
C MET A 66 15.35 4.51 -17.19
N HIS A 67 15.31 4.07 -15.95
CA HIS A 67 14.68 4.72 -14.81
C HIS A 67 15.77 5.16 -13.86
N ILE A 68 15.98 6.46 -13.72
CA ILE A 68 16.83 7.05 -12.68
C ILE A 68 15.92 7.47 -11.54
N VAL A 69 16.11 6.89 -10.36
CA VAL A 69 15.22 7.07 -9.21
C VAL A 69 16.05 7.43 -7.98
N THR A 70 15.61 8.44 -7.22
CA THR A 70 16.27 8.79 -5.97
C THR A 70 16.00 7.76 -4.88
N GLU A 71 16.98 7.57 -3.99
CA GLU A 71 16.86 6.73 -2.79
C GLU A 71 15.62 7.09 -1.97
N LYS A 72 15.35 8.38 -1.79
CA LYS A 72 14.14 8.88 -1.11
C LYS A 72 12.86 8.34 -1.77
N GLN A 73 12.78 8.40 -3.10
CA GLN A 73 11.60 7.93 -3.82
C GLN A 73 11.41 6.41 -3.73
N ILE A 74 12.51 5.64 -3.75
CA ILE A 74 12.47 4.19 -3.50
C ILE A 74 11.90 3.93 -2.10
N GLY A 75 12.41 4.63 -1.08
CA GLY A 75 11.89 4.53 0.28
C GLY A 75 10.39 4.84 0.38
N GLU A 76 9.92 5.91 -0.25
CA GLU A 76 8.50 6.25 -0.29
C GLU A 76 7.65 5.15 -0.95
N TRP A 77 8.11 4.57 -2.08
CA TRP A 77 7.39 3.47 -2.72
C TRP A 77 7.35 2.21 -1.85
N LEU A 78 8.44 1.91 -1.14
CA LEU A 78 8.49 0.81 -0.18
C LEU A 78 7.49 1.03 0.95
N VAL A 79 7.45 2.22 1.57
CA VAL A 79 6.49 2.57 2.63
C VAL A 79 5.05 2.50 2.11
N LEU A 80 4.78 3.06 0.94
CA LEU A 80 3.43 3.10 0.37
C LEU A 80 2.97 1.77 -0.24
N GLY A 81 3.90 0.82 -0.47
CA GLY A 81 3.60 -0.41 -1.21
C GLY A 81 3.20 -0.15 -2.66
N THR A 82 3.66 0.97 -3.22
CA THR A 82 3.39 1.39 -4.60
C THR A 82 4.53 0.99 -5.51
N ASN A 83 4.31 1.07 -6.82
CA ASN A 83 5.31 0.76 -7.84
C ASN A 83 5.96 -0.63 -7.66
N ARG A 84 5.11 -1.65 -7.45
CA ARG A 84 5.49 -3.06 -7.23
C ARG A 84 6.47 -3.60 -8.26
N ARG A 85 6.42 -3.07 -9.48
CA ARG A 85 7.37 -3.40 -10.55
C ARG A 85 8.81 -3.04 -10.18
N ILE A 86 9.04 -1.84 -9.64
CA ILE A 86 10.38 -1.43 -9.18
C ILE A 86 10.85 -2.30 -8.03
N ILE A 87 9.94 -2.68 -7.12
CA ILE A 87 10.25 -3.59 -6.02
C ILE A 87 10.65 -4.96 -6.56
N ASP A 88 9.89 -5.51 -7.51
CA ASP A 88 10.22 -6.76 -8.21
C ASP A 88 11.59 -6.68 -8.90
N TRP A 89 11.90 -5.55 -9.56
CA TRP A 89 13.22 -5.34 -10.17
C TRP A 89 14.34 -5.35 -9.14
N ILE A 90 14.16 -4.73 -7.98
CA ILE A 90 15.15 -4.73 -6.88
C ILE A 90 15.39 -6.15 -6.36
N LEU A 91 14.33 -6.95 -6.22
CA LEU A 91 14.42 -8.31 -5.66
C LEU A 91 14.94 -9.34 -6.67
N ASN A 92 14.55 -9.22 -7.94
CA ASN A 92 14.72 -10.28 -8.95
C ASN A 92 15.58 -9.87 -10.15
N GLY A 93 15.98 -8.60 -10.25
CA GLY A 93 16.75 -8.09 -11.37
C GLY A 93 18.24 -8.46 -11.32
N LYS A 94 18.89 -8.42 -12.48
CA LYS A 94 20.34 -8.63 -12.58
C LYS A 94 21.07 -7.38 -12.08
N VAL A 95 21.80 -7.51 -10.98
CA VAL A 95 22.64 -6.43 -10.44
C VAL A 95 23.85 -6.22 -11.36
N LEU A 96 24.00 -5.00 -11.88
CA LEU A 96 25.14 -4.58 -12.72
C LEU A 96 26.15 -3.74 -11.95
N PHE A 97 25.69 -3.02 -10.92
CA PHE A 97 26.52 -2.20 -10.03
C PHE A 97 25.83 -2.05 -8.67
N ASP A 98 26.61 -2.16 -7.59
CA ASP A 98 26.12 -1.97 -6.22
C ASP A 98 27.21 -1.30 -5.35
N ARG A 99 26.98 -0.05 -4.96
CA ARG A 99 27.93 0.74 -4.18
C ARG A 99 27.74 0.41 -2.70
N ASN A 100 28.82 -0.07 -2.07
CA ASN A 100 28.84 -0.39 -0.63
C ASN A 100 27.72 -1.36 -0.22
N GLU A 101 27.38 -2.32 -1.08
CA GLU A 101 26.34 -3.35 -0.80
C GLU A 101 24.95 -2.75 -0.49
N TYR A 102 24.63 -1.62 -1.11
CA TYR A 102 23.37 -0.92 -0.93
C TYR A 102 22.15 -1.80 -1.25
N LEU A 103 22.17 -2.52 -2.37
CA LEU A 103 21.06 -3.41 -2.74
C LEU A 103 20.95 -4.59 -1.78
N SER A 104 22.07 -5.20 -1.39
CA SER A 104 22.07 -6.30 -0.43
C SER A 104 21.41 -5.90 0.89
N GLN A 105 21.78 -4.73 1.44
CA GLN A 105 21.18 -4.19 2.66
C GLN A 105 19.70 -3.85 2.47
N MET A 106 19.30 -3.39 1.28
CA MET A 106 17.89 -3.12 0.99
C MET A 106 17.07 -4.40 0.92
N VAL A 107 17.56 -5.44 0.24
CA VAL A 107 16.91 -6.75 0.15
C VAL A 107 16.78 -7.39 1.54
N GLU A 108 17.80 -7.28 2.38
CA GLU A 108 17.74 -7.74 3.77
C GLU A 108 16.64 -7.03 4.58
N LYS A 109 16.54 -5.69 4.45
CA LYS A 109 15.44 -4.93 5.08
C LYS A 109 14.06 -5.37 4.59
N LEU A 110 13.93 -5.63 3.29
CA LEU A 110 12.69 -6.16 2.71
C LEU A 110 12.38 -7.59 3.17
N SER A 111 13.39 -8.36 3.56
CA SER A 111 13.16 -9.70 4.12
C SER A 111 12.73 -9.68 5.60
N THR A 112 13.09 -8.62 6.35
CA THR A 112 12.88 -8.52 7.80
C THR A 112 11.64 -7.71 8.21
N PHE A 113 11.05 -6.96 7.27
CA PHE A 113 9.84 -6.12 7.40
C PHE A 113 9.62 -5.47 8.80
N PRO A 114 10.30 -4.33 9.08
CA PRO A 114 10.32 -3.71 10.39
C PRO A 114 8.93 -3.41 10.98
N PHE A 115 8.75 -3.64 12.29
CA PHE A 115 7.45 -3.52 12.97
C PHE A 115 6.81 -2.13 12.91
N SER A 116 7.60 -1.05 12.97
CA SER A 116 7.08 0.33 12.83
C SER A 116 6.50 0.57 11.44
N GLU A 117 7.18 0.11 10.38
CA GLU A 117 6.67 0.19 9.01
C GLU A 117 5.41 -0.64 8.81
N ARG A 118 5.30 -1.77 9.52
CA ARG A 118 4.10 -2.62 9.50
C ARG A 118 2.88 -1.89 10.05
N LYS A 119 2.99 -1.21 11.20
CA LYS A 119 1.87 -0.47 11.81
C LYS A 119 1.29 0.59 10.87
N LEU A 120 2.14 1.42 10.27
CA LEU A 120 1.70 2.43 9.30
C LEU A 120 0.98 1.79 8.11
N LYS A 121 1.57 0.75 7.51
CA LYS A 121 0.97 0.05 6.37
C LYS A 121 -0.34 -0.64 6.71
N ILE A 122 -0.45 -1.26 7.89
CA ILE A 122 -1.69 -1.82 8.40
C ILE A 122 -2.75 -0.72 8.49
N GLY A 123 -2.42 0.44 9.07
CA GLY A 123 -3.32 1.58 9.15
C GLY A 123 -3.81 2.06 7.77
N MET A 124 -2.90 2.11 6.79
CA MET A 124 -3.24 2.45 5.41
C MET A 124 -4.21 1.44 4.77
N GLU A 125 -3.94 0.14 4.86
CA GLU A 125 -4.82 -0.88 4.27
C GLU A 125 -6.15 -0.99 5.04
N TYR A 126 -6.14 -0.76 6.35
CA TYR A 126 -7.33 -0.75 7.18
C TYR A 126 -8.27 0.41 6.84
N GLY A 127 -7.73 1.62 6.63
CA GLY A 127 -8.51 2.77 6.16
C GLY A 127 -9.19 2.50 4.82
N LYS A 128 -8.46 1.92 3.84
CA LYS A 128 -9.01 1.53 2.54
C LYS A 128 -10.06 0.43 2.66
N LEU A 129 -9.83 -0.57 3.52
CA LEU A 129 -10.78 -1.65 3.81
C LEU A 129 -12.11 -1.08 4.32
N ILE A 130 -12.06 -0.23 5.34
CA ILE A 130 -13.23 0.43 5.92
C ILE A 130 -13.98 1.23 4.86
N ARG A 131 -13.26 2.06 4.09
CA ARG A 131 -13.85 2.86 3.01
C ARG A 131 -14.61 1.98 2.01
N ARG A 132 -13.93 0.96 1.47
CA ARG A 132 -14.51 0.08 0.45
C ARG A 132 -15.69 -0.72 0.99
N TYR A 133 -15.62 -1.16 2.23
CA TYR A 133 -16.73 -1.83 2.90
C TYR A 133 -17.97 -0.93 2.98
N PHE A 134 -17.86 0.28 3.52
CA PHE A 134 -19.02 1.17 3.69
C PHE A 134 -19.58 1.67 2.37
N GLU A 135 -18.73 2.03 1.39
CA GLU A 135 -19.17 2.37 0.04
C GLU A 135 -19.93 1.20 -0.61
N GLY A 136 -19.38 -0.02 -0.52
CA GLY A 136 -20.03 -1.22 -1.04
C GLY A 136 -21.36 -1.54 -0.35
N LYS A 137 -21.43 -1.35 0.98
CA LYS A 137 -22.64 -1.58 1.76
C LYS A 137 -23.74 -0.61 1.35
N SER A 138 -23.40 0.66 1.12
CA SER A 138 -24.36 1.65 0.61
C SER A 138 -24.93 1.25 -0.77
N PHE A 139 -24.09 0.79 -1.70
CA PHE A 139 -24.56 0.27 -2.99
C PHE A 139 -25.44 -0.98 -2.83
N PHE A 140 -25.09 -1.88 -1.92
CA PHE A 140 -25.86 -3.09 -1.64
C PHE A 140 -27.27 -2.76 -1.13
N GLU A 141 -27.36 -1.83 -0.17
CA GLU A 141 -28.64 -1.34 0.38
C GLU A 141 -29.49 -0.64 -0.69
N ALA A 142 -28.84 0.07 -1.61
CA ALA A 142 -29.46 0.67 -2.79
C ALA A 142 -29.79 -0.34 -3.92
N LYS A 143 -29.55 -1.64 -3.70
CA LYS A 143 -29.75 -2.74 -4.66
C LYS A 143 -28.91 -2.63 -5.95
N GLN A 144 -27.83 -1.85 -5.92
CA GLN A 144 -26.84 -1.75 -6.99
C GLN A 144 -25.79 -2.85 -6.84
N TYR A 145 -26.17 -4.09 -7.12
CA TYR A 145 -25.36 -5.27 -6.76
C TYR A 145 -24.03 -5.37 -7.52
N LEU A 146 -23.95 -4.86 -8.75
CA LEU A 146 -22.70 -4.88 -9.52
C LEU A 146 -21.65 -3.93 -8.94
N ASP A 147 -22.08 -2.74 -8.52
CA ASP A 147 -21.20 -1.77 -7.83
C ASP A 147 -20.82 -2.28 -6.45
N ALA A 148 -21.78 -2.82 -5.68
CA ALA A 148 -21.50 -3.46 -4.40
C ALA A 148 -20.47 -4.60 -4.52
N TYR A 149 -20.57 -5.41 -5.60
CA TYR A 149 -19.60 -6.46 -5.91
C TYR A 149 -18.19 -5.90 -6.13
N ASN A 150 -18.05 -4.83 -6.91
CA ASN A 150 -16.75 -4.22 -7.16
C ASN A 150 -16.10 -3.75 -5.84
N HIS A 151 -16.87 -3.05 -5.00
CA HIS A 151 -16.39 -2.56 -3.71
C HIS A 151 -16.02 -3.68 -2.73
N ILE A 152 -16.82 -4.75 -2.63
CA ILE A 152 -16.50 -5.85 -1.70
C ILE A 152 -15.25 -6.62 -2.17
N VAL A 153 -15.04 -6.79 -3.48
CA VAL A 153 -13.81 -7.40 -4.00
C VAL A 153 -12.60 -6.57 -3.59
N HIS A 154 -12.67 -5.24 -3.66
CA HIS A 154 -11.59 -4.38 -3.19
C HIS A 154 -11.41 -4.43 -1.68
N ALA A 155 -12.49 -4.45 -0.89
CA ALA A 155 -12.43 -4.61 0.56
C ALA A 155 -11.70 -5.91 0.93
N LEU A 156 -12.08 -7.05 0.34
CA LEU A 156 -11.43 -8.34 0.55
C LEU A 156 -9.93 -8.32 0.16
N HIS A 157 -9.55 -7.61 -0.91
CA HIS A 157 -8.14 -7.43 -1.25
C HIS A 157 -7.35 -6.62 -0.22
N HIS A 158 -7.95 -5.57 0.36
CA HIS A 158 -7.30 -4.79 1.42
C HIS A 158 -7.18 -5.61 2.71
N LEU A 159 -8.21 -6.37 3.07
CA LEU A 159 -8.15 -7.31 4.19
C LEU A 159 -7.05 -8.36 3.99
N ALA A 160 -6.98 -8.97 2.80
CA ALA A 160 -5.93 -9.91 2.44
C ALA A 160 -4.52 -9.32 2.63
N ARG A 161 -4.29 -8.09 2.18
CA ARG A 161 -3.00 -7.41 2.37
C ARG A 161 -2.71 -7.12 3.84
N LEU A 162 -3.73 -6.70 4.60
CA LEU A 162 -3.62 -6.46 6.03
C LEU A 162 -3.14 -7.74 6.76
N GLU A 163 -3.76 -8.89 6.49
CA GLU A 163 -3.36 -10.17 7.11
C GLU A 163 -1.90 -10.55 6.80
N VAL A 164 -1.45 -10.34 5.57
CA VAL A 164 -0.06 -10.61 5.17
C VAL A 164 0.91 -9.70 5.92
N ILE A 165 0.59 -8.41 6.04
CA ILE A 165 1.44 -7.43 6.74
C ILE A 165 1.49 -7.71 8.25
N ASP A 166 0.35 -8.02 8.86
CA ASP A 166 0.24 -8.33 10.28
C ASP A 166 1.16 -9.50 10.67
N GLN A 167 1.23 -10.51 9.81
CA GLN A 167 2.09 -11.68 9.99
C GLN A 167 3.58 -11.45 9.64
N GLY A 168 3.96 -10.23 9.27
CA GLY A 168 5.36 -9.87 9.05
C GLY A 168 5.85 -10.02 7.60
N PHE A 169 4.95 -10.22 6.64
CA PHE A 169 5.30 -10.42 5.24
C PHE A 169 4.91 -9.22 4.37
N TYR A 170 5.68 -8.95 3.32
CA TYR A 170 5.29 -7.96 2.31
C TYR A 170 4.20 -8.54 1.39
N PRO A 171 3.09 -7.82 1.14
CA PRO A 171 2.07 -8.28 0.21
C PRO A 171 2.57 -8.30 -1.24
N GLU A 172 2.60 -9.49 -1.82
CA GLU A 172 3.01 -9.71 -3.20
C GLU A 172 1.92 -9.32 -4.21
N ILE A 173 2.25 -9.45 -5.49
CA ILE A 173 1.27 -9.30 -6.58
C ILE A 173 0.19 -10.39 -6.46
N THR A 174 0.60 -11.63 -6.18
CA THR A 174 -0.29 -12.79 -5.99
C THR A 174 -0.70 -12.98 -4.53
N VAL A 175 -1.22 -11.91 -3.89
CA VAL A 175 -1.55 -11.89 -2.45
C VAL A 175 -2.45 -13.04 -1.99
N TRP A 176 -3.36 -13.52 -2.84
CA TRP A 176 -4.26 -14.63 -2.51
C TRP A 176 -3.53 -15.96 -2.27
N ASN A 177 -2.38 -16.19 -2.92
CA ASN A 177 -1.54 -17.36 -2.64
C ASN A 177 -0.92 -17.27 -1.24
N GLN A 178 -0.49 -16.07 -0.83
CA GLN A 178 0.03 -15.82 0.51
C GLN A 178 -1.07 -16.00 1.56
N VAL A 179 -2.22 -15.36 1.37
CA VAL A 179 -3.35 -15.42 2.31
C VAL A 179 -3.92 -16.83 2.44
N ARG A 180 -3.92 -17.64 1.38
CA ARG A 180 -4.35 -19.03 1.47
C ARG A 180 -3.54 -19.84 2.50
N GLN A 181 -2.26 -19.51 2.69
CA GLN A 181 -1.40 -20.16 3.69
C GLN A 181 -1.47 -19.47 5.05
N ILE A 182 -1.54 -18.14 5.04
CA ILE A 182 -1.46 -17.29 6.23
C ILE A 182 -2.80 -17.21 6.98
N GLU A 183 -3.87 -16.86 6.27
CA GLU A 183 -5.22 -16.71 6.82
C GLU A 183 -6.27 -17.35 5.87
N PRO A 184 -6.41 -18.69 5.93
CA PRO A 184 -7.26 -19.43 5.01
C PRO A 184 -8.74 -19.02 5.07
N GLN A 185 -9.21 -18.45 6.19
CA GLN A 185 -10.60 -18.01 6.33
C GLN A 185 -10.90 -16.82 5.41
N VAL A 186 -9.98 -15.86 5.31
CA VAL A 186 -10.11 -14.71 4.41
C VAL A 186 -10.06 -15.16 2.94
N HIS A 187 -9.20 -16.11 2.60
CA HIS A 187 -9.21 -16.72 1.25
C HIS A 187 -10.55 -17.39 0.94
N LYS A 188 -11.12 -18.14 1.90
CA LYS A 188 -12.40 -18.82 1.73
C LYS A 188 -13.54 -17.82 1.46
N LEU A 189 -13.56 -16.66 2.13
CA LEU A 189 -14.58 -15.64 1.85
C LEU A 189 -14.57 -15.18 0.39
N TYR A 190 -13.39 -14.93 -0.17
CA TYR A 190 -13.27 -14.58 -1.57
C TYR A 190 -13.72 -15.72 -2.50
N GLN A 191 -13.43 -16.97 -2.13
CA GLN A 191 -13.91 -18.14 -2.86
C GLN A 191 -15.44 -18.26 -2.83
N GLU A 192 -16.07 -18.09 -1.67
CA GLU A 192 -17.54 -18.14 -1.53
C GLU A 192 -18.23 -17.05 -2.37
N LEU A 193 -17.60 -15.88 -2.52
CA LEU A 193 -18.11 -14.83 -3.40
C LEU A 193 -18.16 -15.26 -4.88
N ILE A 194 -17.23 -16.11 -5.32
CA ILE A 194 -17.11 -16.54 -6.72
C ILE A 194 -17.91 -17.83 -6.97
N ASP A 195 -17.81 -18.81 -6.05
CA ASP A 195 -18.13 -20.22 -6.34
C ASP A 195 -19.37 -20.78 -5.61
N SER A 196 -20.01 -20.04 -4.70
CA SER A 196 -21.06 -20.61 -3.80
C SER A 196 -22.38 -21.04 -4.49
N GLY A 197 -22.53 -20.87 -5.81
CA GLY A 197 -23.74 -21.24 -6.55
C GLY A 197 -25.00 -20.38 -6.26
N GLU A 198 -24.96 -19.58 -5.19
CA GLU A 198 -26.02 -18.66 -4.75
C GLU A 198 -26.16 -17.44 -5.68
N PRO A 199 -27.36 -16.80 -5.74
CA PRO A 199 -27.52 -15.57 -6.49
C PRO A 199 -26.65 -14.45 -5.88
N LEU A 200 -26.22 -13.51 -6.73
CA LEU A 200 -25.22 -12.49 -6.35
C LEU A 200 -25.62 -11.70 -5.09
N ASN A 201 -26.89 -11.32 -4.95
CA ASN A 201 -27.37 -10.60 -3.77
C ASN A 201 -27.17 -11.38 -2.46
N LYS A 202 -27.36 -12.71 -2.47
CA LYS A 202 -27.17 -13.56 -1.28
C LYS A 202 -25.69 -13.75 -0.96
N ARG A 203 -24.85 -13.90 -1.99
CA ARG A 203 -23.39 -13.91 -1.83
C ARG A 203 -22.90 -12.62 -1.19
N LEU A 204 -23.34 -11.47 -1.71
CA LEU A 204 -22.99 -10.16 -1.17
C LEU A 204 -23.47 -10.00 0.28
N GLU A 205 -24.71 -10.39 0.59
CA GLU A 205 -25.26 -10.33 1.96
C GLU A 205 -24.35 -11.06 2.98
N LEU A 206 -23.96 -12.30 2.66
CA LEU A 206 -23.06 -13.09 3.50
C LEU A 206 -21.66 -12.45 3.62
N LEU A 207 -21.13 -11.95 2.49
CA LEU A 207 -19.81 -11.34 2.47
C LEU A 207 -19.75 -10.04 3.27
N PHE A 208 -20.79 -9.20 3.21
CA PHE A 208 -20.85 -8.00 4.05
C PHE A 208 -20.95 -8.36 5.53
N LEU A 209 -21.75 -9.37 5.90
CA LEU A 209 -21.84 -9.82 7.29
C LEU A 209 -20.48 -10.33 7.83
N ALA A 210 -19.80 -11.18 7.06
CA ALA A 210 -18.48 -11.70 7.45
C ALA A 210 -17.42 -10.59 7.48
N SER A 211 -17.42 -9.70 6.50
CA SER A 211 -16.48 -8.58 6.43
C SER A 211 -16.68 -7.60 7.58
N ASP A 212 -17.93 -7.35 8.00
CA ASP A 212 -18.24 -6.53 9.16
C ASP A 212 -17.54 -7.09 10.40
N PHE A 213 -17.75 -8.37 10.70
CA PHE A 213 -17.10 -9.03 11.84
C PHE A 213 -15.56 -8.94 11.79
N LEU A 214 -14.95 -9.17 10.63
CA LEU A 214 -13.49 -9.12 10.47
C LEU A 214 -12.92 -7.71 10.61
N ILE A 215 -13.61 -6.70 10.09
CA ILE A 215 -13.22 -5.29 10.29
C ILE A 215 -13.21 -4.98 11.78
N HIS A 216 -14.22 -5.41 12.52
CA HIS A 216 -14.30 -5.16 13.96
C HIS A 216 -13.22 -5.89 14.74
N SER A 217 -13.00 -7.19 14.45
CA SER A 217 -12.01 -7.99 15.18
C SER A 217 -10.57 -7.53 14.95
N LYS A 218 -10.33 -6.79 13.86
CA LYS A 218 -9.02 -6.22 13.51
C LYS A 218 -8.87 -4.75 13.91
N ALA A 219 -9.83 -4.15 14.59
CA ALA A 219 -9.80 -2.72 14.90
C ALA A 219 -8.56 -2.29 15.72
N ASP A 220 -8.15 -3.08 16.72
CA ASP A 220 -6.97 -2.79 17.54
C ASP A 220 -5.70 -2.72 16.68
N VAL A 221 -5.48 -3.74 15.84
CA VAL A 221 -4.29 -3.83 14.97
C VAL A 221 -4.37 -2.78 13.87
N GLY A 222 -5.53 -2.66 13.22
CA GLY A 222 -5.83 -1.73 12.15
C GLY A 222 -5.65 -0.26 12.53
N ALA A 223 -6.04 0.10 13.75
CA ALA A 223 -5.97 1.47 14.24
C ALA A 223 -4.68 1.82 14.98
N ALA A 224 -3.86 0.83 15.33
CA ALA A 224 -2.71 0.98 16.23
C ALA A 224 -1.81 2.19 15.89
N HIS A 225 -1.56 2.42 14.61
CA HIS A 225 -0.74 3.56 14.15
C HIS A 225 -1.41 4.92 14.40
N LEU A 226 -2.69 5.07 14.04
CA LEU A 226 -3.41 6.31 14.27
C LEU A 226 -3.59 6.58 15.76
N LEU A 227 -3.85 5.53 16.55
CA LEU A 227 -3.98 5.63 18.00
C LEU A 227 -2.67 6.06 18.65
N SER A 228 -1.51 5.54 18.22
CA SER A 228 -0.22 6.00 18.74
C SER A 228 0.06 7.48 18.45
N ILE A 229 -0.40 8.00 17.30
CA ILE A 229 -0.28 9.43 16.97
C ILE A 229 -1.25 10.25 17.85
N LEU A 230 -2.46 9.77 18.06
CA LEU A 230 -3.43 10.44 18.93
C LEU A 230 -2.97 10.50 20.39
N GLU A 231 -2.15 9.55 20.86
CA GLU A 231 -1.56 9.55 22.21
C GLU A 231 -0.48 10.63 22.41
N GLU A 232 0.08 11.20 21.34
CA GLU A 232 1.15 12.21 21.44
C GLU A 232 0.67 13.56 22.01
N LYS A 233 -0.65 13.82 22.00
CA LYS A 233 -1.27 15.05 22.50
C LYS A 233 -2.62 14.75 23.15
N GLU A 234 -3.12 15.70 23.94
CA GLU A 234 -4.42 15.57 24.59
C GLU A 234 -5.59 15.50 23.58
N PHE A 235 -5.57 16.35 22.56
CA PHE A 235 -6.51 16.31 21.45
C PHE A 235 -5.88 16.87 20.17
N TRP A 236 -6.47 16.51 19.04
CA TRP A 236 -6.06 16.92 17.71
C TRP A 236 -7.23 17.48 16.92
N HIS A 237 -7.04 18.63 16.27
CA HIS A 237 -7.94 19.05 15.21
C HIS A 237 -7.72 18.19 13.95
N PHE A 238 -8.78 18.02 13.15
CA PHE A 238 -8.70 17.26 11.90
C PHE A 238 -7.61 17.79 10.96
N SER A 239 -7.47 19.12 10.85
CA SER A 239 -6.43 19.76 10.02
C SER A 239 -5.01 19.47 10.51
N GLU A 240 -4.81 19.31 11.82
CA GLU A 240 -3.50 18.95 12.38
C GLU A 240 -3.16 17.50 12.06
N LEU A 241 -4.13 16.59 12.15
CA LEU A 241 -3.95 15.20 11.73
C LEU A 241 -3.61 15.11 10.24
N LEU A 242 -4.30 15.87 9.38
CA LEU A 242 -3.98 15.91 7.95
C LEU A 242 -2.56 16.41 7.65
N ALA A 243 -2.03 17.31 8.48
CA ALA A 243 -0.69 17.84 8.35
C ALA A 243 0.39 16.92 8.95
N HIS A 244 0.01 15.87 9.68
CA HIS A 244 0.96 14.94 10.28
C HIS A 244 1.67 14.11 9.19
N PRO A 245 3.02 14.06 9.16
CA PRO A 245 3.78 13.43 8.08
C PRO A 245 3.40 11.96 7.80
N GLU A 246 3.09 11.20 8.84
CA GLU A 246 2.73 9.78 8.71
C GLU A 246 1.25 9.56 8.39
N VAL A 247 0.35 10.45 8.85
CA VAL A 247 -1.09 10.35 8.56
C VAL A 247 -1.38 10.79 7.13
N ALA A 248 -0.56 11.68 6.56
CA ALA A 248 -0.67 12.14 5.19
C ALA A 248 -0.77 10.98 4.18
N TYR A 249 -0.15 9.82 4.47
CA TYR A 249 -0.18 8.64 3.61
C TYR A 249 -1.55 7.95 3.48
N TYR A 250 -2.48 8.20 4.39
CA TYR A 250 -3.86 7.71 4.32
C TYR A 250 -4.88 8.82 4.61
N ALA A 251 -4.51 10.08 4.33
CA ALA A 251 -5.37 11.26 4.51
C ALA A 251 -6.72 11.15 3.81
N VAL A 252 -6.76 10.51 2.63
CA VAL A 252 -8.00 10.26 1.87
C VAL A 252 -8.98 9.41 2.67
N ASP A 253 -8.50 8.48 3.48
CA ASP A 253 -9.30 7.54 4.28
C ASP A 253 -9.46 8.00 5.74
N LEU A 254 -8.78 9.07 6.14
CA LEU A 254 -8.73 9.51 7.54
C LEU A 254 -10.11 9.83 8.13
N SER A 255 -10.96 10.55 7.38
CA SER A 255 -12.28 10.95 7.91
C SER A 255 -13.15 9.74 8.24
N ILE A 256 -13.25 8.77 7.31
CA ILE A 256 -14.09 7.58 7.52
C ILE A 256 -13.49 6.66 8.59
N LEU A 257 -12.16 6.57 8.66
CA LEU A 257 -11.47 5.83 9.71
C LEU A 257 -11.74 6.44 11.09
N LEU A 258 -11.64 7.78 11.24
CA LEU A 258 -11.93 8.45 12.50
C LEU A 258 -13.38 8.26 12.95
N GLU A 259 -14.35 8.43 12.06
CA GLU A 259 -15.76 8.21 12.42
C GLU A 259 -16.01 6.76 12.86
N PHE A 260 -15.45 5.79 12.13
CA PHE A 260 -15.52 4.39 12.54
C PHE A 260 -14.92 4.18 13.95
N LEU A 261 -13.73 4.72 14.22
CA LEU A 261 -13.07 4.54 15.52
C LEU A 261 -13.77 5.27 16.68
N VAL A 262 -14.45 6.38 16.39
CA VAL A 262 -15.33 7.06 17.33
C VAL A 262 -16.52 6.19 17.69
N GLU A 263 -17.21 5.61 16.70
CA GLU A 263 -18.33 4.69 16.95
C GLU A 263 -17.88 3.50 17.82
N ARG A 264 -16.66 3.01 17.56
CA ARG A 264 -16.03 1.91 18.32
C ARG A 264 -15.44 2.31 19.66
N GLN A 265 -15.50 3.58 20.05
CA GLN A 265 -14.97 4.09 21.32
C GLN A 265 -13.44 4.00 21.48
N PHE A 266 -12.69 3.85 20.38
CA PHE A 266 -11.23 4.00 20.37
C PHE A 266 -10.79 5.47 20.36
N VAL A 267 -11.64 6.34 19.80
CA VAL A 267 -11.38 7.77 19.65
C VAL A 267 -12.46 8.58 20.35
N GLY A 268 -12.04 9.53 21.19
CA GLY A 268 -12.91 10.50 21.85
C GLY A 268 -13.19 11.72 20.97
N ILE A 269 -14.30 12.42 21.26
CA ILE A 269 -14.64 13.70 20.64
C ILE A 269 -14.57 14.81 21.69
N HIS A 270 -13.89 15.90 21.34
CA HIS A 270 -13.92 17.17 22.06
C HIS A 270 -14.59 18.23 21.20
N LEU A 271 -15.60 18.91 21.74
CA LEU A 271 -16.32 19.98 21.06
C LEU A 271 -15.81 21.34 21.57
N ILE A 272 -15.16 22.09 20.69
CA ILE A 272 -14.58 23.39 21.01
C ILE A 272 -15.48 24.47 20.41
N GLU A 273 -16.11 25.28 21.24
CA GLU A 273 -17.10 26.27 20.79
C GLU A 273 -16.46 27.31 19.84
N THR A 274 -17.16 27.60 18.74
CA THR A 274 -16.75 28.65 17.81
C THR A 274 -17.41 29.99 18.16
N LYS A 275 -17.06 31.06 17.44
CA LYS A 275 -17.77 32.35 17.56
C LYS A 275 -19.25 32.25 17.17
N GLY A 276 -19.63 31.25 16.37
CA GLY A 276 -21.02 30.96 16.03
C GLY A 276 -21.67 30.15 17.13
N LYS A 277 -22.71 30.71 17.76
CA LYS A 277 -23.44 30.04 18.85
C LYS A 277 -24.00 28.69 18.38
N GLY A 278 -23.66 27.62 19.12
CA GLY A 278 -24.10 26.25 18.81
C GLY A 278 -23.32 25.56 17.68
N ILE A 279 -22.24 26.17 17.19
CA ILE A 279 -21.32 25.58 16.23
C ILE A 279 -20.00 25.29 16.95
N TYR A 280 -19.51 24.06 16.83
CA TYR A 280 -18.31 23.58 17.51
C TYR A 280 -17.29 23.05 16.50
N HIS A 281 -16.01 23.37 16.72
CA HIS A 281 -14.91 22.62 16.13
C HIS A 281 -14.81 21.25 16.80
N ARG A 282 -14.85 20.20 15.99
CA ARG A 282 -14.64 18.83 16.44
C ARG A 282 -13.14 18.54 16.50
N ALA A 283 -12.66 18.13 17.67
CA ALA A 283 -11.32 17.62 17.90
C ALA A 283 -11.39 16.16 18.38
N TYR A 284 -10.31 15.42 18.16
CA TYR A 284 -10.23 13.98 18.35
C TYR A 284 -9.13 13.65 19.37
N SER A 285 -9.38 12.70 20.25
CA SER A 285 -8.42 12.26 21.27
C SER A 285 -8.34 10.75 21.34
N PHE A 286 -7.21 10.23 21.82
CA PHE A 286 -7.12 8.81 22.15
C PHE A 286 -8.06 8.51 23.32
N LYS A 287 -8.90 7.47 23.17
CA LYS A 287 -9.75 6.98 24.26
C LYS A 287 -9.17 5.66 24.77
N LYS A 288 -8.72 5.67 26.02
CA LYS A 288 -8.18 4.48 26.68
C LYS A 288 -9.31 3.46 26.85
N SER A 289 -9.18 2.29 26.23
CA SER A 289 -10.06 1.15 26.51
C SER A 289 -9.81 0.70 27.96
N TYR A 290 -10.85 0.75 28.79
CA TYR A 290 -10.87 0.19 30.15
C TYR A 290 -11.46 -1.22 30.13
#